data_AF-A0A972MIR6-F1
#
_entry.id   AF-A0A972MIR6-F1
#
_cell.length_a   1.000
_cell.length_b   1.000
_cell.length_c   1.000
_cell.angle_alpha   90.00
_cell.angle_beta   90.00
_cell.angle_gamma   90.00
#
_symmetry.space_group_name_H-M   'P 1'
#
loop_
_entity.id
_entity.type
_entity.pdbx_description
1 polymer ?
#
loop_
_entity_poly.entity_id
_entity_poly.type
_entity_poly.pdbx_seq_one_letter_code
_entity_poly.pdbx_strand_id
1 'polypeptide(L)'
;MENRIDLSKETLEKLKKERGYLAIVKETLKKFKPPKKFAGATVYKLGEEHLLVLFLDEEENPLGDMLIDLKNDVVFTDPHQFKVKIEITPQGMEHYKLWEGNKYFEGKATLLTPWISYEEIYS
;
A
#
# COMPACT_ATOMS: atom_id res chain seq x y z
N MET A 1 20.23 3.65 -2.24
CA MET A 1 19.45 2.84 -3.19
C MET A 1 18.24 3.67 -3.57
N GLU A 2 18.00 3.90 -4.85
CA GLU A 2 16.81 4.63 -5.31
C GLU A 2 15.60 3.70 -5.16
N ASN A 3 14.75 3.99 -4.17
CA ASN A 3 13.54 3.22 -3.85
C ASN A 3 12.33 3.71 -4.65
N ARG A 4 12.50 4.05 -5.93
CA ARG A 4 11.41 4.54 -6.78
C ARG A 4 11.12 3.56 -7.91
N ILE A 5 9.87 3.14 -7.98
CA ILE A 5 9.33 2.39 -9.12
C ILE A 5 8.22 3.22 -9.72
N ASP A 6 8.41 3.61 -10.97
CA ASP A 6 7.35 4.21 -11.77
C ASP A 6 6.55 3.09 -12.43
N LEU A 7 5.27 2.97 -12.06
CA LEU A 7 4.29 2.28 -12.88
C LEU A 7 3.80 3.31 -13.91
N SER A 8 3.64 2.97 -15.19
CA SER A 8 3.08 3.97 -16.10
C SER A 8 1.61 4.22 -15.74
N LYS A 9 1.15 5.48 -15.81
CA LYS A 9 -0.24 5.88 -15.61
C LYS A 9 -1.25 5.01 -16.37
N GLU A 10 -0.93 4.70 -17.63
CA GLU A 10 -1.74 3.82 -18.49
C GLU A 10 -1.90 2.40 -17.90
N THR A 11 -0.82 1.86 -17.31
CA THR A 11 -0.85 0.55 -16.64
C THR A 11 -1.75 0.60 -15.41
N LEU A 12 -1.65 1.65 -14.59
CA LEU A 12 -2.48 1.79 -13.39
C LEU A 12 -3.96 1.98 -13.72
N GLU A 13 -4.29 2.83 -14.69
CA GLU A 13 -5.68 3.04 -15.13
C GLU A 13 -6.28 1.76 -15.70
N LYS A 14 -5.52 1.01 -16.51
CA LYS A 14 -5.95 -0.29 -17.05
C LYS A 14 -6.19 -1.31 -15.94
N LEU A 15 -5.22 -1.49 -15.03
CA LEU A 15 -5.36 -2.42 -13.90
C LEU A 15 -6.54 -2.05 -13.00
N LYS A 16 -6.69 -0.76 -12.68
CA LYS A 16 -7.82 -0.25 -11.88
C LYS A 16 -9.16 -0.56 -12.53
N LYS A 17 -9.27 -0.34 -13.85
CA LYS A 17 -10.53 -0.52 -14.62
C LYS A 17 -10.88 -1.99 -14.86
N GLU A 18 -9.88 -2.84 -15.14
CA GLU A 18 -10.11 -4.22 -15.54
C GLU A 18 -10.08 -5.20 -14.36
N ARG A 19 -9.30 -4.91 -13.30
CA ARG A 19 -8.95 -5.89 -12.26
C ARG A 19 -8.92 -5.33 -10.83
N GLY A 20 -9.13 -4.02 -10.64
CA GLY A 20 -9.21 -3.35 -9.35
C GLY A 20 -7.86 -3.11 -8.65
N TYR A 21 -7.93 -2.62 -7.41
CA TYR A 21 -6.74 -2.22 -6.62
C TYR A 21 -5.83 -3.38 -6.23
N LEU A 22 -6.38 -4.59 -6.05
CA LEU A 22 -5.58 -5.77 -5.71
C LEU A 22 -4.55 -6.10 -6.81
N ALA A 23 -4.95 -5.95 -8.08
CA ALA A 23 -4.07 -6.16 -9.22
C ALA A 23 -2.94 -5.12 -9.27
N ILE A 24 -3.23 -3.87 -8.91
CA ILE A 24 -2.21 -2.81 -8.78
C ILE A 24 -1.17 -3.21 -7.73
N VAL A 25 -1.62 -3.67 -6.55
CA VAL A 25 -0.72 -4.12 -5.48
C VAL A 25 0.16 -5.27 -5.94
N LYS A 26 -0.42 -6.31 -6.55
CA LYS A 26 0.35 -7.47 -7.06
C LYS A 26 1.41 -7.06 -8.09
N GLU A 27 1.03 -6.26 -9.10
CA GLU A 27 1.96 -5.78 -10.10
C GLU A 27 3.08 -4.91 -9.51
N THR A 28 2.74 -4.07 -8.53
CA THR A 28 3.72 -3.25 -7.79
C THR A 28 4.73 -4.14 -7.06
N LEU A 29 4.26 -5.13 -6.31
CA LEU A 29 5.10 -6.03 -5.51
C LEU A 29 5.97 -6.95 -6.37
N LYS A 30 5.48 -7.37 -7.55
CA LYS A 30 6.25 -8.14 -8.54
C LYS A 30 7.44 -7.34 -9.07
N LYS A 31 7.29 -6.02 -9.26
CA LYS A 31 8.37 -5.14 -9.70
C LYS A 31 9.30 -4.72 -8.56
N PHE A 32 8.76 -4.45 -7.37
CA PHE A 32 9.52 -3.95 -6.23
C PHE A 32 10.39 -4.98 -5.52
N LYS A 33 10.00 -6.26 -5.51
CA LYS A 33 10.72 -7.35 -4.80
C LYS A 33 11.27 -6.87 -3.44
N PRO A 34 10.40 -6.68 -2.43
CA PRO A 34 10.80 -6.13 -1.14
C PRO A 34 11.97 -6.91 -0.51
N PRO A 35 12.85 -6.24 0.25
CA PRO A 35 14.13 -6.79 0.71
C PRO A 35 14.01 -7.88 1.78
N LYS A 36 12.82 -8.09 2.36
CA LYS A 36 12.53 -9.15 3.35
C LYS A 36 11.41 -10.05 2.82
N LYS A 37 11.56 -11.36 3.05
CA LYS A 37 10.44 -12.30 2.87
C LYS A 37 9.36 -11.98 3.91
N PHE A 38 8.15 -11.73 3.43
CA PHE A 38 6.94 -11.56 4.23
C PHE A 38 6.00 -12.74 3.93
N ALA A 39 5.10 -13.08 4.85
CA ALA A 39 4.14 -14.17 4.69
C ALA A 39 2.86 -13.71 3.99
N GLY A 40 2.42 -12.50 4.28
CA GLY A 40 1.27 -11.88 3.65
C GLY A 40 1.25 -10.37 3.76
N ALA A 41 0.25 -9.74 3.16
CA ALA A 41 0.07 -8.30 3.20
C ALA A 41 -1.39 -7.91 3.45
N THR A 42 -1.58 -6.90 4.28
CA THR A 42 -2.86 -6.20 4.47
C THR A 42 -2.87 -4.95 3.59
N VAL A 43 -3.99 -4.67 2.92
CA VAL A 43 -4.10 -3.50 2.03
C VAL A 43 -5.22 -2.58 2.47
N TYR A 44 -4.86 -1.32 2.68
CA TYR A 44 -5.79 -0.23 2.93
C TYR A 44 -5.84 0.73 1.74
N LYS A 45 -7.04 1.22 1.44
CA LYS A 45 -7.24 2.41 0.60
C LYS A 45 -7.27 3.64 1.50
N LEU A 46 -6.43 4.62 1.23
CA LEU A 46 -6.39 5.90 1.94
C LEU A 46 -6.94 7.00 1.03
N GLY A 47 -8.21 7.36 1.22
CA GLY A 47 -8.91 8.28 0.32
C GLY A 47 -9.03 7.72 -1.12
N GLU A 48 -8.87 8.58 -2.12
CA GLU A 48 -8.87 8.20 -3.55
C GLU A 48 -7.45 8.10 -4.16
N GLU A 49 -6.44 8.61 -3.45
CA GLU A 49 -5.12 8.87 -4.02
C GLU A 49 -4.07 7.83 -3.61
N HIS A 50 -4.25 7.09 -2.51
CA HIS A 50 -3.20 6.20 -2.02
C HIS A 50 -3.70 4.80 -1.64
N LEU A 51 -2.80 3.82 -1.78
CA LEU A 51 -2.91 2.52 -1.14
C LEU A 51 -1.77 2.36 -0.13
N LEU A 52 -2.07 1.85 1.05
CA LEU A 52 -1.09 1.39 2.02
C LEU A 52 -1.07 -0.13 2.01
N VAL A 53 0.12 -0.70 1.89
CA VAL A 53 0.37 -2.14 1.98
C VAL A 53 1.20 -2.37 3.24
N LEU A 54 0.65 -3.10 4.22
CA LEU A 54 1.37 -3.53 5.41
C LEU A 54 1.88 -4.95 5.19
N PHE A 55 3.19 -5.15 5.25
CA PHE A 55 3.80 -6.47 5.15
C PHE A 55 3.80 -7.16 6.51
N LEU A 56 3.36 -8.41 6.55
CA LEU A 56 3.21 -9.19 7.77
C LEU A 56 4.05 -10.48 7.71
N ASP A 57 4.50 -10.96 8.87
CA ASP A 57 5.05 -12.32 9.02
C ASP A 57 3.94 -13.37 9.20
N GLU A 58 4.32 -14.64 9.45
CA GLU A 58 3.37 -15.76 9.61
C GLU A 58 2.49 -15.63 10.87
N GLU A 59 2.91 -14.83 11.84
CA GLU A 59 2.17 -14.55 13.08
C GLU A 59 1.36 -13.24 12.98
N GLU A 60 1.24 -12.68 11.76
CA GLU A 60 0.57 -11.40 11.48
C GLU A 60 1.26 -10.18 12.13
N ASN A 61 2.54 -10.28 12.51
CA ASN A 61 3.28 -9.13 13.02
C ASN A 61 3.75 -8.22 11.87
N PRO A 62 3.67 -6.88 12.03
CA PRO A 62 4.12 -5.95 11.00
C PRO A 62 5.63 -5.96 10.81
N LEU A 63 6.07 -6.22 9.58
CA LEU A 63 7.46 -6.22 9.14
C LEU A 63 7.89 -4.91 8.49
N GLY A 64 6.93 -4.17 7.93
CA GLY A 64 7.13 -2.90 7.24
C GLY A 64 5.91 -2.50 6.43
N ASP A 65 6.00 -1.35 5.78
CA ASP A 65 4.93 -0.75 4.99
C ASP A 65 5.42 -0.24 3.64
N MET A 66 4.47 -0.09 2.71
CA MET A 66 4.66 0.51 1.40
C MET A 66 3.44 1.36 1.06
N LEU A 67 3.70 2.58 0.60
CA LEU A 67 2.68 3.47 0.07
C LEU A 67 2.73 3.46 -1.45
N ILE A 68 1.59 3.26 -2.10
CA ILE A 68 1.43 3.40 -3.55
C ILE A 68 0.61 4.67 -3.78
N ASP A 69 1.22 5.67 -4.39
CA ASP A 69 0.53 6.88 -4.87
C ASP A 69 -0.08 6.57 -6.25
N LEU A 70 -1.41 6.53 -6.28
CA LEU A 70 -2.20 6.21 -7.47
C LEU A 70 -2.30 7.39 -8.44
N LYS A 71 -1.94 8.60 -8.03
CA LYS A 71 -2.04 9.83 -8.82
C LYS A 71 -0.75 10.14 -9.53
N ASN A 72 0.37 9.99 -8.84
CA ASN A 72 1.71 10.27 -9.38
C ASN A 72 2.42 9.00 -9.86
N ASP A 73 1.79 7.84 -9.68
CA ASP A 73 2.31 6.52 -10.06
C ASP A 73 3.65 6.15 -9.38
N VAL A 74 3.87 6.68 -8.18
CA VAL A 74 5.10 6.49 -7.39
C VAL A 74 4.86 5.51 -6.25
N VAL A 75 5.85 4.65 -6.02
CA VAL A 75 5.88 3.74 -4.86
C VAL A 75 6.89 4.26 -3.85
N PHE A 76 6.47 4.39 -2.60
CA PHE A 76 7.31 4.76 -1.48
C PHE A 76 7.43 3.59 -0.51
N THR A 77 8.66 3.21 -0.19
CA THR A 77 8.99 2.11 0.74
C THR A 77 10.01 2.54 1.79
N ASP A 78 10.42 3.80 1.72
CA ASP A 78 11.33 4.43 2.66
C ASP A 78 10.48 5.15 3.73
N PRO A 79 10.57 4.73 5.01
CA PRO A 79 9.82 5.36 6.10
C PRO A 79 10.26 6.81 6.39
N HIS A 80 11.34 7.30 5.77
CA HIS A 80 11.70 8.72 5.78
C HIS A 80 10.90 9.55 4.76
N GLN A 81 10.36 8.92 3.72
CA GLN A 81 9.60 9.60 2.66
C GLN A 81 8.12 9.69 3.01
N PHE A 82 7.61 8.72 3.76
CA PHE A 82 6.24 8.75 4.25
C PHE A 82 6.10 8.14 5.64
N LYS A 83 5.02 8.52 6.32
CA LYS A 83 4.57 7.89 7.56
C LYS A 83 3.05 7.78 7.51
N VAL A 84 2.50 6.60 7.80
CA VAL A 84 1.05 6.42 7.98
C VAL A 84 0.74 5.98 9.40
N LYS A 85 -0.34 6.53 9.94
CA LYS A 85 -0.97 6.04 11.17
C LYS A 85 -2.43 5.73 10.90
N ILE A 86 -2.84 4.51 11.19
CA ILE A 86 -4.26 4.10 11.18
C ILE A 86 -4.76 4.14 12.63
N GLU A 87 -5.85 4.87 12.86
CA GLU A 87 -6.51 5.02 14.16
C GLU A 87 -7.96 4.56 14.05
N ILE A 88 -8.44 3.81 15.05
CA ILE A 88 -9.84 3.41 15.12
C ILE A 88 -10.59 4.47 15.91
N THR A 89 -11.61 5.10 15.30
CA THR A 89 -12.46 6.07 15.98
C THR A 89 -13.37 5.37 16.99
N PRO A 90 -13.94 6.08 17.97
CA PRO A 90 -14.91 5.51 18.92
C PRO A 90 -16.14 4.87 18.25
N GLN A 91 -16.47 5.24 17.00
CA GLN A 91 -17.53 4.61 16.22
C GLN A 91 -17.08 3.37 15.43
N GLY A 92 -15.85 2.89 15.64
CA GLY A 92 -15.29 1.73 14.95
C GLY A 92 -14.83 2.00 13.52
N MET A 93 -14.71 3.26 13.10
CA MET A 93 -14.22 3.60 11.76
C MET A 93 -12.69 3.74 11.76
N GLU A 94 -12.04 3.16 10.76
CA GLU A 94 -10.60 3.36 10.55
C GLU A 94 -10.34 4.73 9.88
N HIS A 95 -9.51 5.53 10.52
CA HIS A 95 -9.08 6.84 10.06
C HIS A 95 -7.57 6.81 9.83
N TYR A 96 -7.08 7.42 8.75
CA TYR A 96 -5.65 7.54 8.50
C TYR A 96 -5.15 8.96 8.71
N LYS A 97 -3.89 9.03 9.09
CA LYS A 97 -3.05 10.23 9.03
C LYS A 97 -1.82 9.85 8.21
N LEU A 98 -1.61 10.52 7.09
CA LEU A 98 -0.49 10.31 6.17
C LEU A 98 0.36 11.56 6.14
N TRP A 99 1.66 11.39 6.40
CA TRP A 99 2.69 12.39 6.16
C TRP A 99 3.52 11.92 4.98
N GLU A 100 3.63 12.74 3.94
CA GLU A 100 4.45 12.46 2.75
C GLU A 100 5.38 13.66 2.53
N GLY A 101 6.67 13.49 2.85
CA GLY A 101 7.61 14.60 2.99
C GLY A 101 7.08 15.68 3.95
N ASN A 102 6.74 16.86 3.42
CA ASN A 102 6.22 18.01 4.18
C ASN A 102 4.69 18.17 4.09
N LYS A 103 3.98 17.26 3.41
CA LYS A 103 2.52 17.32 3.26
C LYS A 103 1.84 16.43 4.29
N TYR A 104 0.66 16.84 4.72
CA TYR A 104 -0.21 16.09 5.62
C TYR A 104 -1.57 15.85 4.97
N PHE A 105 -2.03 14.61 5.05
CA PHE A 105 -3.33 14.18 4.57
C PHE A 105 -4.03 13.36 5.66
N GLU A 106 -5.35 13.50 5.76
CA GLU A 106 -6.15 12.71 6.68
C GLU A 106 -7.51 12.37 6.07
N GLY A 107 -8.10 11.30 6.57
CA GLY A 107 -9.43 10.89 6.15
C GLY A 107 -9.73 9.43 6.48
N LYS A 108 -10.76 8.89 5.83
CA LYS A 108 -11.18 7.50 6.04
C LYS A 108 -10.16 6.53 5.43
N ALA A 109 -9.72 5.56 6.23
CA ALA A 109 -9.06 4.36 5.74
C ALA A 109 -10.12 3.29 5.44
N THR A 110 -9.97 2.59 4.33
CA THR A 110 -10.85 1.47 3.99
C THR A 110 -10.00 0.23 3.80
N LEU A 111 -10.14 -0.75 4.69
CA LEU A 111 -9.55 -2.07 4.52
C LEU A 111 -10.09 -2.70 3.23
N LEU A 112 -9.21 -2.93 2.26
CA LEU A 112 -9.57 -3.60 1.01
C LEU A 112 -9.45 -5.11 1.13
N THR A 113 -8.39 -5.58 1.78
CA THR A 113 -8.19 -6.98 2.10
C THR A 113 -7.39 -7.12 3.39
N PRO A 114 -7.84 -7.96 4.34
CA PRO A 114 -7.13 -8.22 5.58
C PRO A 114 -5.83 -8.99 5.35
N TRP A 115 -5.80 -9.86 4.33
CA TRP A 115 -4.65 -10.73 4.06
C TRP A 115 -4.60 -11.13 2.59
N ILE A 116 -3.43 -10.95 1.97
CA ILE A 116 -3.05 -11.57 0.69
C ILE A 116 -1.77 -12.34 0.96
N SER A 117 -1.77 -13.65 0.72
CA SER A 117 -0.56 -14.45 0.94
C SER A 117 0.54 -14.10 -0.06
N TYR A 118 1.79 -14.33 0.33
CA TYR A 118 2.94 -14.22 -0.57
C TYR A 118 2.73 -15.03 -1.86
N GLU A 119 2.27 -16.27 -1.75
CA GLU A 119 2.00 -17.14 -2.91
C GLU A 119 0.95 -16.54 -3.84
N GLU A 120 -0.10 -15.93 -3.29
CA GLU A 120 -1.13 -15.27 -4.10
C GLU A 120 -0.61 -13.99 -4.78
N ILE A 121 0.35 -13.29 -4.18
CA ILE A 121 0.98 -12.11 -4.77
C ILE A 121 1.89 -12.49 -5.94
N TYR A 122 2.60 -13.62 -5.84
CA TYR A 122 3.65 -14.02 -6.79
C TYR A 122 3.29 -15.17 -7.73
N SER A 123 2.08 -15.73 -7.63
CA SER A 123 1.47 -16.58 -8.68
C SER A 123 1.10 -15.79 -9.93
#